data_AF-A0A8K0GB91-F1
#
_entry.id   AF-A0A8K0GB91-F1
#
_cell.length_a   1.000
_cell.length_b   1.000
_cell.length_c   1.000
_cell.angle_alpha   90.00
_cell.angle_beta   90.00
_cell.angle_gamma   90.00
#
_symmetry.space_group_name_H-M   'P 1'
#
loop_
_entity.id
_entity.type
_entity.pdbx_description
1 polymer ?
#
loop_
_entity_poly.entity_id
_entity_poly.type
_entity_poly.pdbx_seq_one_letter_code
_entity_poly.pdbx_strand_id
1 'polypeptide(L)'
;TDASPYGLAAILSHRINGENKPIAFISRTLTTAEKNYSHIDKKATAIYWSVKKFFQYLYGTEFTLVTDNKPLQSIFNPEKQLPSITALHLNRYALFLRQFQYKIQHRSGKQHQNVDYFSRAPVLKLNSREIDETYVIYEVLINQISTPSTITAERIRLETTKDPELVKLK
;
A
#
# COMPACT_ATOMS: atom_id res chain seq x y z
N THR A 1 -4.42 -8.80 -2.09
CA THR A 1 -5.26 -7.67 -2.53
C THR A 1 -6.28 -8.21 -3.51
N ASP A 2 -7.49 -7.67 -3.52
CA ASP A 2 -8.52 -8.09 -4.45
C ASP A 2 -9.38 -6.90 -4.93
N ALA A 3 -10.03 -7.07 -6.08
CA ALA A 3 -10.96 -6.12 -6.66
C ALA A 3 -12.16 -6.85 -7.26
N SER A 4 -13.34 -6.30 -6.99
CA SER A 4 -14.61 -6.74 -7.57
C SER A 4 -15.19 -5.68 -8.51
N PRO A 5 -16.35 -5.92 -9.15
CA PRO A 5 -17.07 -4.88 -9.89
C PRO A 5 -17.49 -3.68 -9.04
N TYR A 6 -17.50 -3.80 -7.71
CA TYR A 6 -18.06 -2.81 -6.79
C TYR A 6 -17.01 -2.12 -5.93
N GLY A 7 -15.95 -2.82 -5.54
CA GLY A 7 -15.01 -2.36 -4.53
C GLY A 7 -13.61 -2.94 -4.66
N LEU A 8 -12.69 -2.34 -3.92
CA LEU A 8 -11.30 -2.77 -3.76
C LEU A 8 -11.09 -3.15 -2.30
N ALA A 9 -10.28 -4.17 -2.05
CA ALA A 9 -9.90 -4.54 -0.70
C ALA A 9 -8.47 -5.06 -0.59
N ALA A 10 -7.89 -4.90 0.60
CA ALA A 10 -6.60 -5.45 0.95
C ALA A 10 -6.52 -5.76 2.45
N ILE A 11 -5.64 -6.69 2.78
CA ILE A 11 -5.33 -7.08 4.14
C ILE A 11 -3.82 -6.98 4.30
N LEU A 12 -3.38 -6.23 5.30
CA LEU A 12 -2.01 -6.25 5.78
C LEU A 12 -1.89 -7.36 6.83
N SER A 13 -0.88 -8.20 6.72
CA SER A 13 -0.66 -9.31 7.66
C SER A 13 0.82 -9.47 7.96
N HIS A 14 1.13 -9.94 9.17
CA HIS A 14 2.46 -10.32 9.57
C HIS A 14 2.53 -11.84 9.74
N ARG A 15 3.65 -12.45 9.34
CA ARG A 15 3.82 -13.90 9.41
C ARG A 15 4.51 -14.26 10.72
N ILE A 16 3.76 -14.87 11.65
CA ILE A 16 4.25 -15.30 12.97
C ILE A 16 4.09 -16.80 13.06
N ASN A 17 5.17 -17.54 13.35
CA ASN A 17 5.18 -19.00 13.48
C ASN A 17 4.59 -19.72 12.25
N GLY A 18 4.85 -19.19 11.05
CA GLY A 18 4.36 -19.77 9.80
C GLY A 18 2.94 -19.34 9.40
N GLU A 19 2.16 -18.75 10.31
CA GLU A 19 0.79 -18.30 10.08
C GLU A 19 0.71 -16.80 9.76
N ASN A 20 -0.23 -16.43 8.88
CA ASN A 20 -0.50 -15.02 8.58
C ASN A 20 -1.49 -14.47 9.61
N LYS A 21 -1.04 -13.52 10.43
CA LYS A 21 -1.88 -12.80 11.38
C LYS A 21 -2.22 -11.40 10.82
N PRO A 22 -3.51 -11.05 10.66
CA PRO A 22 -3.89 -9.77 10.10
C PRO A 22 -3.55 -8.63 11.06
N ILE A 23 -2.98 -7.55 10.52
CA ILE A 23 -2.72 -6.29 11.24
C ILE A 23 -3.84 -5.29 10.94
N ALA A 24 -4.21 -5.16 9.66
CA ALA A 24 -5.18 -4.18 9.21
C ALA A 24 -5.96 -4.68 7.99
N PHE A 25 -7.23 -4.31 7.93
CA PHE A 25 -8.13 -4.55 6.81
C PHE A 25 -8.52 -3.20 6.21
N ILE A 26 -8.44 -3.07 4.89
CA ILE A 26 -8.89 -1.88 4.19
C ILE A 26 -9.80 -2.29 3.04
N SER A 27 -10.87 -1.52 2.85
CA SER A 27 -11.80 -1.68 1.73
C SER A 27 -12.36 -0.32 1.35
N ARG A 28 -12.66 -0.13 0.06
CA ARG A 28 -13.44 1.03 -0.42
C ARG A 28 -14.25 0.68 -1.65
N THR A 29 -15.36 1.38 -1.82
CA THR A 29 -16.15 1.32 -3.05
C THR A 29 -15.39 2.00 -4.21
N LEU A 30 -15.53 1.44 -5.41
CA LEU A 30 -15.01 2.03 -6.63
C LEU A 30 -15.71 3.37 -6.93
N THR A 31 -14.93 4.35 -7.38
CA THR A 31 -15.46 5.59 -7.95
C THR A 31 -16.19 5.33 -9.26
N THR A 32 -16.99 6.31 -9.72
CA THR A 32 -17.72 6.20 -11.00
C THR A 32 -16.78 5.93 -12.19
N ALA A 33 -15.58 6.52 -12.20
CA ALA A 33 -14.59 6.27 -13.23
C ALA A 33 -13.98 4.86 -13.12
N GLU A 34 -13.60 4.43 -11.90
CA GLU A 34 -12.98 3.12 -11.69
C GLU A 34 -13.95 1.95 -11.93
N LYS A 35 -15.27 2.17 -11.81
CA LYS A 35 -16.28 1.16 -12.18
C LYS A 35 -16.19 0.78 -13.67
N ASN A 36 -15.76 1.70 -14.52
CA ASN A 36 -15.60 1.48 -15.97
C ASN A 36 -14.25 0.83 -16.34
N TYR A 37 -13.34 0.63 -15.37
CA TYR A 37 -12.06 -0.02 -15.63
C TYR A 37 -12.25 -1.50 -15.98
N SER A 38 -11.32 -2.02 -16.79
CA SER A 38 -11.25 -3.45 -17.06
C SER A 38 -11.00 -4.24 -15.77
N HIS A 39 -11.28 -5.54 -15.79
CA HIS A 39 -11.07 -6.39 -14.61
C HIS A 39 -9.59 -6.41 -14.16
N ILE A 40 -8.65 -6.37 -15.11
CA ILE A 40 -7.21 -6.32 -14.81
C ILE A 40 -6.85 -4.97 -14.18
N ASP A 41 -7.38 -3.88 -14.74
CA ASP A 41 -7.12 -2.52 -14.23
C ASP A 41 -7.66 -2.33 -12.82
N LYS A 42 -8.87 -2.83 -12.51
CA LYS A 42 -9.41 -2.80 -11.15
C LYS A 42 -8.49 -3.49 -10.14
N LYS A 43 -7.98 -4.67 -10.51
CA LYS A 43 -7.03 -5.42 -9.66
C LYS A 43 -5.69 -4.70 -9.52
N ALA A 44 -5.21 -4.05 -10.58
CA ALA A 44 -4.03 -3.22 -10.52
C ALA A 44 -4.22 -2.00 -9.61
N THR A 45 -5.39 -1.35 -9.69
CA THR A 45 -5.77 -0.25 -8.81
C THR A 45 -5.86 -0.71 -7.36
N ALA A 46 -6.39 -1.91 -7.05
CA ALA A 46 -6.35 -2.47 -5.69
C ALA A 46 -4.93 -2.57 -5.14
N ILE A 47 -3.99 -3.08 -5.93
CA ILE A 47 -2.58 -3.20 -5.54
C ILE A 47 -2.02 -1.81 -5.26
N TYR A 48 -2.07 -0.90 -6.24
CA TYR A 48 -1.52 0.45 -6.12
C TYR A 48 -2.09 1.20 -4.91
N TRP A 49 -3.42 1.21 -4.78
CA TRP A 49 -4.12 1.88 -3.68
C TRP A 49 -3.73 1.30 -2.32
N SER A 50 -3.66 -0.03 -2.19
CA SER A 50 -3.33 -0.67 -0.92
C SER A 50 -1.89 -0.41 -0.48
N VAL A 51 -0.92 -0.44 -1.40
CA VAL A 51 0.49 -0.15 -1.08
C VAL A 51 0.64 1.32 -0.69
N LYS A 52 -0.05 2.23 -1.38
CA LYS A 52 -0.08 3.64 -1.00
C LYS A 52 -0.69 3.83 0.40
N LYS A 53 -1.79 3.14 0.70
CA LYS A 53 -2.46 3.19 2.01
C LYS A 53 -1.59 2.62 3.13
N PHE A 54 -0.84 1.56 2.87
CA PHE A 54 0.04 0.94 3.86
C PHE A 54 1.49 1.46 3.82
N PHE A 55 1.74 2.62 3.21
CA PHE A 55 3.08 3.16 3.03
C PHE A 55 3.93 3.15 4.32
N GLN A 56 3.37 3.64 5.42
CA GLN A 56 4.06 3.70 6.72
C GLN A 56 4.51 2.32 7.26
N TYR A 57 3.87 1.24 6.82
CA TYR A 57 4.21 -0.13 7.20
C TYR A 57 5.15 -0.81 6.20
N LEU A 58 5.09 -0.41 4.93
CA LEU A 58 5.74 -1.10 3.82
C LEU A 58 7.03 -0.42 3.37
N TYR A 59 7.15 0.90 3.58
CA TYR A 59 8.33 1.64 3.15
C TYR A 59 9.56 1.21 3.96
N GLY A 60 10.68 0.95 3.27
CA GLY A 60 11.92 0.49 3.87
C GLY A 60 11.91 -0.95 4.43
N THR A 61 10.84 -1.71 4.22
CA THR A 61 10.70 -3.10 4.71
C THR A 61 10.46 -4.06 3.54
N GLU A 62 11.08 -5.25 3.56
CA GLU A 62 10.79 -6.30 2.59
C GLU A 62 9.42 -6.95 2.88
N PHE A 63 8.53 -7.02 1.89
CA PHE A 63 7.24 -7.68 2.04
C PHE A 63 6.84 -8.55 0.84
N THR A 64 5.79 -9.36 1.03
CA THR A 64 5.20 -10.15 -0.05
C THR A 64 3.87 -9.54 -0.50
N LEU A 65 3.80 -9.13 -1.77
CA LEU A 65 2.57 -8.67 -2.39
C LEU A 65 1.81 -9.87 -2.97
N VAL A 66 0.64 -10.18 -2.41
CA VAL A 66 -0.18 -11.33 -2.84
C VAL A 66 -1.36 -10.86 -3.69
N THR A 67 -1.46 -11.37 -4.91
CA THR A 67 -2.54 -11.09 -5.87
C THR A 67 -3.11 -12.39 -6.44
N ASP A 68 -4.35 -12.39 -6.90
CA ASP A 68 -4.96 -13.54 -7.61
C ASP A 68 -4.84 -13.43 -9.14
N ASN A 69 -4.06 -12.45 -9.63
CA ASN A 69 -3.91 -12.16 -11.05
C ASN A 69 -2.48 -12.44 -11.53
N LYS A 70 -2.29 -13.52 -12.30
CA LYS A 70 -0.99 -13.91 -12.88
C LYS A 70 -0.37 -12.85 -13.82
N PRO A 71 -1.12 -12.23 -14.75
CA PRO A 71 -0.59 -11.12 -15.54
C PRO A 71 0.05 -10.01 -14.71
N LEU A 72 -0.64 -9.57 -13.63
CA LEU A 72 -0.11 -8.53 -12.74
C LEU A 72 1.14 -8.99 -11.98
N GLN A 73 1.27 -10.29 -11.68
CA GLN A 73 2.51 -10.85 -11.16
C GLN A 73 3.70 -10.59 -12.10
N SER A 74 3.50 -10.65 -13.42
CA SER A 74 4.57 -10.38 -14.38
C SER A 74 4.79 -8.89 -14.61
N ILE A 75 3.74 -8.08 -14.70
CA ILE A 75 3.82 -6.64 -14.96
C ILE A 75 4.45 -5.89 -13.77
N PHE A 76 4.08 -6.28 -12.54
CA PHE A 76 4.60 -5.68 -11.31
C PHE A 76 5.73 -6.51 -10.70
N ASN A 77 6.45 -7.31 -11.49
CA ASN A 77 7.68 -7.90 -10.98
C ASN A 77 8.80 -6.84 -11.10
N PRO A 78 9.46 -6.45 -9.98
CA PRO A 78 10.53 -5.45 -10.02
C PRO A 78 11.75 -5.87 -10.84
N GLU A 79 12.02 -7.18 -10.94
CA GLU A 79 13.16 -7.73 -11.69
C GLU A 79 12.91 -7.79 -13.20
N LYS A 80 11.64 -7.73 -13.64
CA LYS A 80 11.29 -7.78 -15.05
C LYS A 80 11.20 -6.39 -15.66
N GLN A 81 11.58 -6.29 -16.92
CA GLN A 81 11.30 -5.09 -17.71
C GLN A 81 9.79 -4.95 -17.93
N LEU A 82 9.31 -3.72 -17.89
CA LEU A 82 7.92 -3.43 -18.19
C LEU A 82 7.65 -3.72 -19.66
N PRO A 83 6.54 -4.42 -20.01
CA PRO A 83 6.24 -4.67 -21.41
C PRO A 83 6.02 -3.36 -22.15
N SER A 84 6.63 -3.22 -23.34
CA SER A 84 6.57 -1.99 -24.15
C SER A 84 5.15 -1.58 -24.55
N ILE A 85 4.22 -2.53 -24.55
CA ILE A 85 2.81 -2.35 -24.94
C ILE A 85 1.91 -2.49 -23.69
N THR A 86 2.18 -1.68 -22.66
CA THR A 86 1.39 -1.66 -21.42
C THR A 86 0.62 -0.34 -21.31
N ALA A 87 -0.61 -0.39 -20.81
CA ALA A 87 -1.42 0.81 -20.58
C ALA A 87 -0.69 1.80 -19.67
N LEU A 88 -0.78 3.10 -19.99
CA LEU A 88 0.01 4.15 -19.33
C LEU A 88 -0.16 4.19 -17.80
N HIS A 89 -1.38 3.96 -17.29
CA HIS A 89 -1.63 3.94 -15.85
C HIS A 89 -0.96 2.75 -15.14
N LEU A 90 -0.90 1.57 -15.78
CA LEU A 90 -0.19 0.41 -15.24
C LEU A 90 1.32 0.67 -15.16
N ASN A 91 1.90 1.37 -16.15
CA ASN A 91 3.30 1.80 -16.08
C ASN A 91 3.54 2.74 -14.90
N ARG A 92 2.64 3.70 -14.67
CA ARG A 92 2.72 4.60 -13.50
C ARG A 92 2.64 3.83 -12.18
N TYR A 93 1.75 2.85 -12.08
CA TYR A 93 1.65 1.99 -10.90
C TYR A 93 2.92 1.16 -10.69
N ALA A 94 3.48 0.59 -11.75
CA ALA A 94 4.72 -0.18 -11.64
C ALA A 94 5.90 0.68 -11.18
N LEU A 95 6.05 1.89 -11.73
CA LEU A 95 7.08 2.84 -11.29
C LEU A 95 6.95 3.22 -9.82
N PHE A 96 5.72 3.43 -9.36
CA PHE A 96 5.45 3.68 -7.93
C PHE A 96 5.85 2.46 -7.08
N LEU A 97 5.41 1.26 -7.47
CA LEU A 97 5.70 0.03 -6.72
C LEU A 97 7.19 -0.28 -6.67
N ARG A 98 7.96 0.08 -7.71
CA ARG A 98 9.43 -0.12 -7.75
C ARG A 98 10.20 0.64 -6.67
N GLN A 99 9.58 1.61 -6.00
CA GLN A 99 10.19 2.32 -4.86
C GLN A 99 10.22 1.46 -3.58
N PHE A 100 9.53 0.32 -3.58
CA PHE A 100 9.41 -0.57 -2.44
C PHE A 100 10.18 -1.87 -2.66
N GLN A 101 10.59 -2.51 -1.56
CA GLN A 101 11.21 -3.83 -1.57
C GLN A 101 10.14 -4.90 -1.39
N TYR A 102 9.74 -5.56 -2.48
CA TYR A 102 8.71 -6.59 -2.41
C TYR A 102 8.93 -7.74 -3.38
N LYS A 103 8.36 -8.90 -3.02
CA LYS A 103 8.18 -10.05 -3.91
C LYS A 103 6.71 -10.21 -4.22
N ILE A 104 6.36 -10.37 -5.50
CA ILE A 104 4.98 -10.57 -5.93
C ILE A 104 4.66 -12.06 -6.12
N GLN A 105 3.62 -12.53 -5.43
CA GLN A 105 3.18 -13.92 -5.46
C GLN A 105 1.73 -14.03 -5.92
N HIS A 106 1.48 -14.93 -6.86
CA HIS A 106 0.14 -15.30 -7.24
C HIS A 106 -0.44 -16.32 -6.25
N ARG A 107 -1.64 -16.04 -5.73
CA ARG A 107 -2.43 -16.98 -4.92
C ARG A 107 -3.77 -17.23 -5.60
N SER A 108 -4.12 -18.50 -5.78
CA SER A 108 -5.37 -18.88 -6.45
C SER A 108 -6.61 -18.25 -5.79
N GLY A 109 -7.65 -17.93 -6.57
CA GLY A 109 -8.87 -17.30 -6.07
C GLY A 109 -9.55 -18.07 -4.92
N LYS A 110 -9.51 -19.41 -4.96
CA LYS A 110 -10.04 -20.27 -3.87
C LYS A 110 -9.36 -20.01 -2.53
N GLN A 111 -8.07 -19.69 -2.53
CA GLN A 111 -7.28 -19.36 -1.34
C GLN A 111 -7.26 -17.84 -1.05
N HIS A 112 -7.95 -17.04 -1.86
CA HIS A 112 -8.01 -15.58 -1.76
C HIS A 112 -9.33 -15.07 -1.16
N GLN A 113 -10.21 -15.98 -0.72
CA GLN A 113 -11.56 -15.69 -0.21
C GLN A 113 -11.59 -14.66 0.93
N ASN A 114 -10.54 -14.66 1.77
CA ASN A 114 -10.44 -13.77 2.91
C ASN A 114 -10.46 -12.28 2.52
N VAL A 115 -9.89 -11.90 1.37
CA VAL A 115 -9.91 -10.52 0.86
C VAL A 115 -11.12 -10.30 -0.08
N ASP A 116 -11.52 -11.34 -0.80
CA ASP A 116 -12.61 -11.32 -1.77
C ASP A 116 -13.96 -10.90 -1.16
N TYR A 117 -14.25 -11.33 0.08
CA TYR A 117 -15.44 -10.90 0.79
C TYR A 117 -15.50 -9.37 0.95
N PHE A 118 -14.38 -8.74 1.34
CA PHE A 118 -14.31 -7.30 1.56
C PHE A 118 -14.38 -6.49 0.27
N SER A 119 -13.99 -7.05 -0.88
CA SER A 119 -14.10 -6.37 -2.17
C SER A 119 -15.55 -6.41 -2.71
N ARG A 120 -16.36 -7.40 -2.31
CA ARG A 120 -17.72 -7.67 -2.82
C ARG A 120 -18.86 -7.13 -1.96
N ALA A 121 -18.58 -6.68 -0.74
CA ALA A 121 -19.59 -6.15 0.20
C ALA A 121 -19.45 -4.63 0.38
N PRO A 122 -19.80 -3.80 -0.63
CA PRO A 122 -19.74 -2.35 -0.49
C PRO A 122 -20.77 -1.88 0.54
N VAL A 123 -20.33 -1.09 1.51
CA VAL A 123 -21.24 -0.38 2.42
C VAL A 123 -21.80 0.84 1.68
N LEU A 124 -23.12 1.04 1.75
CA LEU A 124 -23.77 2.25 1.24
C LEU A 124 -23.21 3.45 2.01
N LYS A 125 -22.53 4.36 1.33
CA LYS A 125 -21.99 5.57 1.97
C LYS A 125 -23.15 6.40 2.54
N LEU A 126 -23.20 6.50 3.87
CA LEU A 126 -23.74 7.68 4.53
C LEU A 126 -22.82 8.85 4.16
N ASN A 127 -23.37 10.03 3.91
CA ASN A 127 -22.66 11.23 3.40
C ASN A 127 -21.58 11.77 4.36
N SER A 128 -20.54 11.01 4.67
CA SER A 128 -19.33 11.50 5.31
C SER A 128 -18.29 11.79 4.22
N ARG A 129 -17.79 13.03 4.19
CA ARG A 129 -16.54 13.36 3.50
C ARG A 129 -15.42 12.64 4.24
N GLU A 130 -15.20 11.36 3.95
CA GLU A 130 -14.00 10.66 4.41
C GLU A 130 -12.80 11.32 3.73
N ILE A 131 -12.13 12.20 4.48
CA ILE A 131 -10.76 12.58 4.17
C ILE A 131 -9.98 11.27 4.25
N ASP A 132 -9.27 10.91 3.19
CA ASP A 132 -8.35 9.78 3.24
C ASP A 132 -7.16 10.21 4.12
N GLU A 133 -7.33 10.14 5.44
CA GLU A 133 -6.33 10.57 6.44
C GLU A 133 -4.97 9.92 6.16
N THR A 134 -5.00 8.68 5.69
CA THR A 134 -3.80 7.94 5.32
C THR A 134 -3.13 8.49 4.05
N TYR A 135 -3.90 9.02 3.09
CA TYR A 135 -3.35 9.77 1.96
C TYR A 135 -2.65 11.05 2.45
N VAL A 136 -3.28 11.78 3.37
CA VAL A 136 -2.69 12.99 3.97
C VAL A 136 -1.40 12.65 4.70
N ILE A 137 -1.40 11.58 5.50
CA ILE A 137 -0.22 11.08 6.20
C ILE A 137 0.87 10.68 5.20
N TYR A 138 0.53 9.97 4.12
CA TYR A 138 1.47 9.62 3.06
C TYR A 138 2.16 10.85 2.47
N GLU A 139 1.40 11.88 2.07
CA GLU A 139 1.95 13.11 1.51
C GLU A 139 2.85 13.85 2.51
N VAL A 140 2.44 13.93 3.79
CA VAL A 140 3.24 14.56 4.85
C VAL A 140 4.55 13.80 5.07
N LEU A 141 4.52 12.47 5.14
CA LEU A 141 5.70 11.63 5.33
C LEU A 141 6.68 11.76 4.16
N ILE A 142 6.19 11.70 2.91
CA ILE A 142 7.04 11.87 1.72
C ILE A 142 7.71 13.25 1.73
N ASN A 143 6.97 14.30 2.09
CA ASN A 143 7.53 15.65 2.20
C ASN A 143 8.59 15.73 3.32
N GLN A 144 8.39 15.05 4.46
CA GLN A 144 9.39 14.99 5.54
C GLN A 144 10.65 14.20 5.14
N ILE A 145 10.52 13.14 4.34
CA ILE A 145 11.67 12.35 3.85
C ILE A 145 12.42 13.13 2.75
N SER A 146 11.68 13.81 1.87
CA SER A 146 12.24 14.50 0.69
C SER A 146 12.81 15.87 1.03
N THR A 147 12.31 16.51 2.08
CA THR A 147 13.01 17.65 2.67
C THR A 147 14.19 17.08 3.46
N PRO A 148 15.43 17.57 3.29
CA PRO A 148 16.51 17.20 4.19
C PRO A 148 16.10 17.70 5.57
N SER A 149 15.48 16.82 6.36
CA SER A 149 15.04 17.16 7.70
C SER A 149 16.30 17.56 8.46
N THR A 150 16.32 18.82 8.87
CA THR A 150 17.38 19.43 9.67
C THR A 150 17.58 18.75 11.03
N ILE A 151 16.84 17.66 11.30
CA ILE A 151 16.82 16.85 12.51
C ILE A 151 17.57 15.54 12.23
N THR A 152 18.88 15.57 12.40
CA THR A 152 19.75 14.39 12.47
C THR A 152 19.87 13.91 13.92
N ALA A 153 20.23 12.64 14.11
CA ALA A 153 20.53 12.09 15.44
C ALA A 153 21.60 12.92 16.19
N GLU A 154 22.57 13.47 15.47
CA GLU A 154 23.56 14.41 16.01
C GLU A 154 22.93 15.68 16.58
N ARG A 155 21.97 16.27 15.85
CA ARG A 155 21.28 17.48 16.30
C ARG A 155 20.36 17.20 17.47
N ILE A 156 19.64 16.07 17.45
CA ILE A 156 18.86 15.61 18.61
C ILE A 156 19.78 15.49 19.82
N ARG A 157 20.94 14.81 19.70
CA ARG A 157 21.92 14.67 20.78
C ARG A 157 22.40 16.01 21.33
N LEU A 158 22.70 16.97 20.46
CA LEU A 158 23.15 18.33 20.81
C LEU A 158 22.07 19.14 21.54
N GLU A 159 20.83 19.08 21.08
CA GLU A 159 19.72 19.80 21.73
C GLU A 159 19.28 19.10 23.02
N THR A 160 19.31 17.77 23.10
CA THR A 160 19.07 17.01 24.33
C THR A 160 20.10 17.34 25.43
N THR A 161 21.36 17.65 25.07
CA THR A 161 22.34 18.13 26.06
C THR A 161 22.08 19.52 26.61
N LYS A 162 21.22 20.31 25.96
CA LYS A 162 20.81 21.64 26.44
C LYS A 162 19.52 21.59 27.26
N ASP A 163 18.83 20.46 27.29
CA ASP A 163 17.57 20.30 28.00
C ASP A 163 17.81 19.98 29.49
N PRO A 164 17.28 20.80 30.42
CA PRO A 164 17.57 20.67 31.85
C PRO A 164 16.93 19.44 32.51
N GLU A 165 15.90 18.83 31.90
CA GLU A 165 15.27 17.61 32.41
C GLU A 165 15.94 16.36 31.83
N LEU A 166 16.21 16.34 30.53
CA LEU A 166 16.78 15.16 29.87
C LEU A 166 18.26 14.94 30.19
N VAL A 167 19.01 15.98 30.55
CA VAL A 167 20.40 15.85 31.03
C VAL A 167 20.48 15.01 32.31
N LYS A 168 19.44 14.99 33.15
CA LYS A 168 19.41 14.22 34.41
C LYS A 168 19.26 12.71 34.18
N LEU A 169 18.91 12.28 32.97
CA LEU A 169 18.66 10.88 32.60
C LEU A 169 19.88 10.20 31.94
N LYS A 170 20.99 10.94 31.73
CA LYS A 170 22.27 10.36 31.31
C LYS A 170 23.07 9.89 32.51
#